data_AF-A0A7C2H4G3-F1
#
_entry.id   AF-A0A7C2H4G3-F1
#
_cell.length_a   1.000
_cell.length_b   1.000
_cell.length_c   1.000
_cell.angle_alpha   90.00
_cell.angle_beta   90.00
_cell.angle_gamma   90.00
#
_symmetry.space_group_name_H-M   'P 1'
#
loop_
_entity.id
_entity.type
_entity.pdbx_description
1 polymer ?
#
loop_
_entity_poly.entity_id
_entity_poly.type
_entity_poly.pdbx_seq_one_letter_code
_entity_poly.pdbx_strand_id
1 'polypeptide(L)'
;MTAALLLALFPGHALYAPVIMTETLASVLVAALLVVMVWLLRRQTPPRLWAAAGLGLLVGGSSLVRGEFLPLGLACLGLLAVRYRPRRRGALWVGVGALALALPLSAWTARNLLVLDAPVVISTGAADAFWDAHRPGATGLPSLGAGGALDQRLTHVPYPRREVTTARIRLREGVRYLITHPAQEARLWLRKLYLLHRDDSSALDYITAWGQDAQVSQPVARALARSANGYWYAILALCFFSLPLWWRAQREAGVAASLPLLFVTVWVLVIAVLFLGQTRYHVPLAPAYAVLAAPALAFAVEKGSKWPMAAFRTSARATSGRSRP
;
A
#
# COMPACT_ATOMS: atom_id res chain seq x y z
N MET A 1 -18.01 -8.47 -4.46
CA MET A 1 -18.95 -7.33 -4.45
C MET A 1 -18.74 -6.44 -3.23
N THR A 2 -18.80 -6.96 -2.00
CA THR A 2 -18.59 -6.19 -0.75
C THR A 2 -17.29 -5.37 -0.74
N ALA A 3 -16.15 -5.96 -1.11
CA ALA A 3 -14.87 -5.24 -1.19
C ALA A 3 -14.89 -4.07 -2.18
N ALA A 4 -15.59 -4.21 -3.32
CA ALA A 4 -15.72 -3.14 -4.30
C ALA A 4 -16.57 -1.99 -3.76
N LEU A 5 -17.65 -2.30 -3.02
CA LEU A 5 -18.48 -1.30 -2.37
C LEU A 5 -17.70 -0.53 -1.28
N LEU A 6 -16.92 -1.24 -0.46
CA LEU A 6 -16.04 -0.62 0.53
C LEU A 6 -15.04 0.32 -0.13
N LEU A 7 -14.39 -0.10 -1.21
CA LEU A 7 -13.44 0.75 -1.92
C LEU A 7 -14.10 1.96 -2.59
N ALA A 8 -15.29 1.79 -3.18
CA ALA A 8 -16.01 2.87 -3.86
C ALA A 8 -16.49 3.97 -2.89
N LEU A 9 -16.77 3.62 -1.63
CA LEU A 9 -17.24 4.54 -0.61
C LEU A 9 -16.11 5.12 0.26
N PHE A 10 -14.85 4.83 -0.08
CA PHE A 10 -13.69 5.16 0.74
C PHE A 10 -13.38 6.66 0.66
N PRO A 11 -13.68 7.48 1.70
CA PRO A 11 -13.62 8.94 1.58
C PRO A 11 -12.20 9.45 1.35
N GLY A 12 -11.19 8.89 2.03
CA GLY A 12 -9.80 9.26 1.78
C GLY A 12 -9.39 9.06 0.33
N HIS A 13 -9.84 7.97 -0.30
CA HIS A 13 -9.54 7.72 -1.70
C HIS A 13 -10.20 8.75 -2.64
N ALA A 14 -11.45 9.14 -2.35
CA ALA A 14 -12.14 10.21 -3.08
C ALA A 14 -11.46 11.57 -2.91
N LEU A 15 -10.89 11.85 -1.72
CA LEU A 15 -10.16 13.09 -1.45
C LEU A 15 -8.84 13.19 -2.23
N TYR A 16 -8.26 12.07 -2.68
CA TYR A 16 -7.09 12.08 -3.57
C TYR A 16 -7.44 12.30 -5.05
N ALA A 17 -8.71 12.20 -5.44
CA ALA A 17 -9.12 12.40 -6.84
C ALA A 17 -8.80 13.79 -7.43
N PRO A 18 -9.00 14.92 -6.72
CA PRO A 18 -8.66 16.25 -7.24
C PRO A 18 -7.16 16.59 -7.14
N VAL A 19 -6.34 15.75 -6.50
CA VAL A 19 -4.92 16.03 -6.29
C VAL A 19 -4.08 15.25 -7.30
N ILE A 20 -3.21 15.94 -8.04
CA ILE A 20 -2.26 15.29 -8.96
C ILE A 20 -1.16 14.65 -8.12
N MET A 21 -1.37 13.40 -7.71
CA MET A 21 -0.36 12.59 -7.03
C MET A 21 -0.36 11.14 -7.53
N THR A 22 0.64 10.38 -7.08
CA THR A 22 0.84 8.97 -7.48
C THR A 22 -0.13 7.99 -6.82
N GLU A 23 -0.82 8.40 -5.76
CA GLU A 23 -1.60 7.55 -4.86
C GLU A 23 -2.77 6.88 -5.59
N THR A 24 -3.49 7.61 -6.43
CA THR A 24 -4.63 7.09 -7.22
C THR A 24 -4.16 6.04 -8.23
N LEU A 25 -3.12 6.34 -9.01
CA LEU A 25 -2.50 5.40 -9.95
C LEU A 25 -1.93 4.18 -9.21
N ALA A 26 -1.27 4.39 -8.07
CA ALA A 26 -0.73 3.31 -7.26
C ALA A 26 -1.83 2.38 -6.72
N SER A 27 -2.97 2.89 -6.25
CA SER A 27 -4.09 2.05 -5.82
C SER A 27 -4.65 1.20 -6.97
N VAL A 28 -4.76 1.76 -8.18
CA VAL A 28 -5.16 0.99 -9.38
C VAL A 28 -4.16 -0.13 -9.68
N LEU A 29 -2.86 0.16 -9.61
CA LEU A 29 -1.80 -0.83 -9.84
C LEU A 29 -1.78 -1.93 -8.78
N VAL A 30 -2.01 -1.59 -7.50
CA VAL A 30 -2.19 -2.58 -6.43
C VAL A 30 -3.40 -3.48 -6.71
N ALA A 31 -4.55 -2.90 -7.09
CA ALA A 31 -5.74 -3.66 -7.43
C ALA A 31 -5.50 -4.60 -8.63
N ALA A 32 -4.86 -4.09 -9.69
CA ALA A 32 -4.49 -4.88 -10.86
C ALA A 32 -3.55 -6.05 -10.47
N LEU A 33 -2.53 -5.78 -9.65
CA LEU A 33 -1.60 -6.82 -9.18
C LEU A 33 -2.31 -7.87 -8.32
N LEU A 34 -3.22 -7.47 -7.42
CA LEU A 34 -4.05 -8.40 -6.65
C LEU A 34 -4.88 -9.31 -7.56
N VAL A 35 -5.57 -8.74 -8.55
CA VAL A 35 -6.40 -9.50 -9.50
C VAL A 35 -5.56 -10.49 -10.32
N VAL A 36 -4.44 -10.03 -10.88
CA VAL A 36 -3.51 -10.87 -11.64
C VAL A 36 -2.97 -11.99 -10.76
N MET A 37 -2.56 -11.70 -9.52
CA MET A 37 -2.03 -12.70 -8.60
C MET A 37 -3.08 -13.74 -8.19
N VAL A 38 -4.33 -13.34 -7.94
CA VAL A 38 -5.42 -14.28 -7.67
C VAL A 38 -5.66 -15.18 -8.88
N TRP A 39 -5.71 -14.60 -10.09
CA TRP A 39 -5.87 -15.36 -11.33
C TRP A 39 -4.75 -16.37 -11.55
N LEU A 40 -3.50 -15.98 -11.29
CA LEU A 40 -2.32 -16.84 -11.40
C LEU A 40 -2.35 -17.96 -10.36
N LEU A 41 -2.59 -17.66 -9.09
CA LEU A 41 -2.53 -18.66 -8.01
C LEU A 41 -3.64 -19.71 -8.09
N ARG A 42 -4.79 -19.38 -8.69
CA ARG A 42 -5.88 -20.33 -8.95
C ARG A 42 -5.54 -21.36 -10.02
N ARG A 43 -4.49 -21.15 -10.82
CA ARG A 43 -4.06 -22.12 -11.83
C ARG A 43 -3.22 -23.23 -11.21
N GLN A 44 -3.39 -24.44 -11.74
CA GLN A 44 -2.58 -25.61 -11.35
C GLN A 44 -1.23 -25.64 -12.06
N THR A 45 -1.16 -25.08 -13.27
CA THR A 45 0.05 -25.06 -14.10
C THR A 45 0.40 -23.62 -14.50
N PRO A 46 1.70 -23.31 -14.71
CA PRO A 46 2.11 -21.98 -15.12
C PRO A 46 1.47 -21.65 -16.48
N PRO A 47 0.90 -20.44 -16.63
CA PRO A 47 0.31 -20.01 -17.90
C PRO A 47 1.39 -19.84 -18.98
N ARG A 48 0.98 -19.36 -20.15
CA ARG A 48 1.91 -19.02 -21.24
C ARG A 48 2.92 -17.95 -20.78
N LEU A 49 4.09 -17.93 -21.40
CA LEU A 49 5.21 -17.05 -21.01
C LEU A 49 4.85 -15.55 -21.12
N TRP A 50 3.95 -15.18 -22.03
CA TRP A 50 3.46 -13.79 -22.13
C TRP A 50 2.82 -13.30 -20.82
N ALA A 51 2.19 -14.19 -20.03
CA ALA A 51 1.60 -13.82 -18.75
C ALA A 51 2.68 -13.55 -17.69
N ALA A 52 3.81 -14.26 -17.77
CA ALA A 52 4.98 -13.95 -16.95
C ALA A 52 5.56 -12.59 -17.31
N ALA A 53 5.71 -12.34 -18.62
CA ALA A 53 6.19 -11.07 -19.13
C ALA A 53 5.26 -9.91 -18.72
N GLY A 54 3.94 -10.09 -18.86
CA GLY A 54 2.94 -9.12 -18.44
C GLY A 54 2.99 -8.80 -16.94
N LEU A 55 3.16 -9.82 -16.08
CA LEU A 55 3.36 -9.59 -14.64
C LEU A 55 4.67 -8.84 -14.36
N GLY A 56 5.76 -9.23 -15.03
CA GLY A 56 7.05 -8.55 -14.91
C GLY A 56 6.96 -7.09 -15.29
N LEU A 57 6.39 -6.77 -16.45
CA LEU A 57 6.15 -5.41 -16.92
C LEU A 57 5.26 -4.62 -15.97
N LEU A 58 4.20 -5.23 -15.43
CA LEU A 58 3.32 -4.59 -14.44
C LEU A 58 4.11 -4.22 -13.18
N VAL A 59 4.91 -5.13 -12.63
CA VAL A 59 5.73 -4.86 -11.43
C VAL A 59 6.79 -3.80 -11.73
N GLY A 60 7.54 -3.96 -12.82
CA GLY A 60 8.59 -3.02 -13.21
C GLY A 60 8.04 -1.61 -13.46
N GLY A 61 6.95 -1.50 -14.22
CA GLY A 61 6.26 -0.24 -14.45
C GLY A 61 5.72 0.39 -13.16
N SER A 62 5.10 -0.42 -12.29
CA SER A 62 4.60 0.07 -10.99
C SER A 62 5.73 0.58 -10.09
N SER A 63 6.91 -0.06 -10.14
CA SER A 63 8.08 0.39 -9.38
C SER A 63 8.66 1.73 -9.83
N LEU A 64 8.41 2.14 -11.08
CA LEU A 64 8.73 3.49 -11.56
C LEU A 64 7.73 4.54 -11.07
N VAL A 65 6.48 4.14 -10.78
CA VAL A 65 5.49 5.04 -10.15
C VAL A 65 5.85 5.25 -8.68
N ARG A 66 6.17 4.17 -7.96
CA ARG A 66 6.56 4.18 -6.54
C ARG A 66 7.52 3.04 -6.22
N GLY A 67 8.65 3.32 -5.58
CA GLY A 67 9.70 2.33 -5.31
C GLY A 67 9.26 1.16 -4.41
N GLU A 68 8.24 1.38 -3.60
CA GLU A 68 7.63 0.40 -2.68
C GLU A 68 7.02 -0.81 -3.43
N PHE A 69 6.66 -0.66 -4.71
CA PHE A 69 6.18 -1.76 -5.53
C PHE A 69 7.26 -2.79 -5.86
N LEU A 70 8.55 -2.43 -5.84
CA LEU A 70 9.61 -3.36 -6.21
C LEU A 70 9.68 -4.53 -5.21
N PRO A 71 9.82 -4.32 -3.89
CA PRO A 71 9.75 -5.42 -2.92
C PRO A 71 8.44 -6.22 -2.99
N LEU A 72 7.29 -5.54 -3.17
CA LEU A 72 5.98 -6.20 -3.29
C LEU A 72 5.93 -7.14 -4.50
N GLY A 73 6.39 -6.67 -5.66
CA GLY A 73 6.39 -7.47 -6.87
C GLY A 73 7.42 -8.60 -6.85
N LEU A 74 8.58 -8.39 -6.22
CA LEU A 74 9.55 -9.46 -5.97
C LEU A 74 8.96 -10.54 -5.04
N ALA A 75 8.21 -10.15 -4.00
CA ALA A 75 7.49 -11.10 -3.15
C ALA A 75 6.44 -11.90 -3.94
N CYS A 76 5.72 -11.24 -4.86
CA CYS A 76 4.78 -11.89 -5.76
C CYS A 76 5.47 -12.92 -6.69
N LEU A 77 6.58 -12.53 -7.32
CA LEU A 77 7.38 -13.44 -8.17
C LEU A 77 7.95 -14.61 -7.37
N GLY A 78 8.46 -14.36 -6.15
CA GLY A 78 8.95 -15.39 -5.25
C GLY A 78 7.87 -16.38 -4.85
N LEU A 79 6.67 -15.91 -4.53
CA LEU A 79 5.52 -16.76 -4.22
C LEU A 79 5.16 -17.66 -5.40
N LEU A 80 5.14 -17.13 -6.61
CA LEU A 80 4.85 -17.91 -7.83
C LEU A 80 5.98 -18.89 -8.16
N ALA A 81 7.24 -18.52 -7.91
CA ALA A 81 8.38 -19.41 -8.06
C ALA A 81 8.26 -20.64 -7.13
N VAL A 82 7.81 -20.42 -5.88
CA VAL A 82 7.53 -21.51 -4.93
C VAL A 82 6.32 -22.33 -5.38
N ARG A 83 5.24 -21.67 -5.82
CA ARG A 83 4.00 -22.33 -6.29
C ARG A 83 4.24 -23.24 -7.49
N TYR A 84 5.11 -22.82 -8.41
CA TYR A 84 5.45 -23.54 -9.64
C TYR A 84 6.81 -24.26 -9.55
N ARG A 85 7.24 -24.65 -8.33
CA ARG A 85 8.48 -25.39 -8.03
C ARG A 85 8.76 -26.58 -8.97
N PRO A 86 10.03 -27.00 -9.12
CA PRO A 86 10.70 -26.98 -10.40
C PRO A 86 10.22 -28.11 -11.33
N ARG A 87 9.36 -27.73 -12.26
CA ARG A 87 9.45 -28.22 -13.65
C ARG A 87 10.27 -27.19 -14.42
N ARG A 88 11.07 -27.59 -15.43
CA ARG A 88 11.83 -26.65 -16.30
C ARG A 88 11.02 -25.41 -16.73
N ARG A 89 9.71 -25.60 -16.92
CA ARG A 89 8.73 -24.58 -17.26
C ARG A 89 8.51 -23.50 -16.18
N GLY A 90 8.56 -23.84 -14.88
CA GLY A 90 8.43 -22.88 -13.79
C GLY A 90 9.65 -21.97 -13.69
N ALA A 91 10.86 -22.51 -13.84
CA ALA A 91 12.09 -21.73 -13.90
C ALA A 91 12.10 -20.77 -15.09
N LEU A 92 11.71 -21.25 -16.27
CA LEU A 92 11.55 -20.40 -17.46
C LEU A 92 10.53 -19.29 -17.23
N TRP A 93 9.40 -19.60 -16.58
CA TRP A 93 8.35 -18.62 -16.30
C TRP A 93 8.84 -17.50 -15.38
N VAL A 94 9.51 -17.84 -14.27
CA VAL A 94 10.09 -16.86 -13.34
C VAL A 94 11.18 -16.04 -14.04
N GLY A 95 12.03 -16.68 -14.84
CA GLY A 95 13.07 -16.00 -15.62
C GLY A 95 12.49 -14.96 -16.59
N VAL A 96 11.46 -15.33 -17.36
CA VAL A 96 10.76 -14.39 -18.26
C VAL A 96 10.13 -13.23 -17.49
N GLY A 97 9.50 -13.50 -16.34
CA GLY A 97 8.95 -12.45 -15.49
C GLY A 97 10.01 -11.48 -14.95
N ALA A 98 11.16 -12.00 -14.50
CA ALA A 98 12.26 -11.18 -14.00
C ALA A 98 12.90 -10.33 -15.11
N LEU A 99 13.10 -10.90 -16.30
CA LEU A 99 13.60 -10.15 -17.46
C LEU A 99 12.65 -9.04 -17.88
N ALA A 100 11.35 -9.33 -17.92
CA ALA A 100 10.33 -8.34 -18.26
C ALA A 100 10.18 -7.24 -17.21
N LEU A 101 10.40 -7.54 -15.93
CA LEU A 101 10.50 -6.54 -14.85
C LEU A 101 11.72 -5.64 -15.05
N ALA A 102 12.86 -6.22 -15.40
CA ALA A 102 14.09 -5.48 -15.62
C ALA A 102 14.00 -4.52 -16.81
N LEU A 103 13.15 -4.79 -17.81
CA LEU A 103 13.03 -3.97 -19.01
C LEU A 103 12.71 -2.48 -18.71
N PRO A 104 11.57 -2.11 -18.08
CA PRO A 104 11.28 -0.70 -17.78
C PRO A 104 12.32 -0.07 -16.85
N LEU A 105 12.82 -0.82 -15.86
CA LEU A 105 13.87 -0.33 -14.96
C LEU A 105 15.16 -0.03 -15.71
N SER A 106 15.57 -0.90 -16.64
CA SER A 106 16.78 -0.72 -17.44
C SER A 106 16.66 0.46 -18.40
N ALA A 107 15.50 0.66 -19.02
CA ALA A 107 15.23 1.81 -19.88
C ALA A 107 15.33 3.12 -19.09
N TRP A 108 14.72 3.17 -17.90
CA TRP A 108 14.81 4.32 -17.01
C TRP A 108 16.23 4.56 -16.48
N THR A 109 16.93 3.48 -16.11
CA THR A 109 18.34 3.54 -15.66
C THR A 109 19.26 4.05 -16.77
N ALA A 110 19.05 3.60 -18.01
CA ALA A 110 19.80 4.08 -19.17
C ALA A 110 19.56 5.58 -19.40
N ARG A 111 18.31 6.04 -19.31
CA ARG A 111 17.98 7.47 -19.34
C ARG A 111 18.71 8.22 -18.22
N ASN A 112 18.73 7.69 -17.00
CA ASN A 112 19.39 8.34 -15.88
C ASN A 112 20.91 8.33 -16.01
N LEU A 113 21.51 7.32 -16.63
CA LEU A 113 22.93 7.34 -16.98
C LEU A 113 23.27 8.48 -17.95
N LEU A 114 22.42 8.70 -18.95
CA LEU A 114 22.62 9.76 -19.95
C LEU A 114 22.35 11.17 -19.40
N VAL A 115 21.38 11.31 -18.48
CA VAL A 115 20.94 12.63 -17.97
C VAL A 115 21.61 13.02 -16.66
N LEU A 116 21.88 12.05 -15.77
CA LEU A 116 22.41 12.28 -14.43
C LEU A 116 23.88 11.84 -14.28
N ASP A 117 24.50 11.29 -15.33
CA ASP A 117 25.83 10.64 -15.29
C ASP A 117 25.93 9.56 -14.20
N ALA A 118 24.81 8.88 -13.87
CA ALA A 118 24.76 7.90 -12.80
C ALA A 118 23.69 6.81 -13.01
N PRO A 119 23.97 5.55 -12.59
CA PRO A 119 23.02 4.44 -12.72
C PRO A 119 21.93 4.48 -11.64
N VAL A 120 21.08 5.50 -11.67
CA VAL A 120 19.93 5.64 -10.77
C VAL A 120 18.78 4.77 -11.28
N VAL A 121 18.40 3.74 -10.52
CA VAL A 121 17.44 2.71 -10.99
C VAL A 121 15.98 3.17 -10.94
N ILE A 122 15.61 3.98 -9.95
CA ILE A 122 14.24 4.49 -9.76
C ILE A 122 14.28 6.00 -9.59
N SER A 123 14.76 6.48 -8.45
CA SER A 123 14.94 7.92 -8.23
C SER A 123 15.99 8.19 -7.18
N THR A 124 16.57 9.38 -7.24
CA THR A 124 17.41 9.98 -6.19
C THR A 124 16.58 10.31 -4.95
N GLY A 125 15.30 10.69 -5.12
CA GLY A 125 14.37 10.98 -4.03
C GLY A 125 14.10 9.80 -3.09
N ALA A 126 14.30 8.55 -3.54
CA ALA A 126 14.26 7.39 -2.64
C ALA A 126 15.35 7.45 -1.57
N ALA A 127 16.54 7.97 -1.91
CA ALA A 127 17.63 8.16 -0.94
C ALA A 127 17.30 9.27 0.07
N ASP A 128 16.59 10.30 -0.36
CA ASP A 128 16.14 11.39 0.53
C ASP A 128 15.11 10.88 1.53
N ALA A 129 14.09 10.16 1.05
CA ALA A 129 13.08 9.54 1.90
C ALA A 129 13.70 8.53 2.87
N PHE A 130 14.65 7.73 2.40
CA PHE A 130 15.38 6.76 3.24
C PHE A 130 16.22 7.48 4.32
N TRP A 131 17.01 8.49 3.95
CA TRP A 131 17.82 9.22 4.92
C TRP A 131 16.98 9.97 5.97
N ASP A 132 15.91 10.64 5.56
CA ASP A 132 15.04 11.33 6.52
C ASP A 132 14.32 10.35 7.46
N ALA A 133 14.09 9.12 6.97
CA ALA A 133 13.59 8.00 7.75
C ALA A 133 14.64 7.36 8.67
N HIS A 134 15.94 7.63 8.48
CA HIS A 134 17.08 6.96 9.14
C HIS A 134 18.21 7.95 9.47
N ARG A 135 17.98 8.89 10.37
CA ARG A 135 18.99 9.87 10.79
C ARG A 135 18.83 10.28 12.25
N PRO A 136 19.84 10.94 12.86
CA PRO A 136 19.68 11.55 14.16
C PRO A 136 18.47 12.50 14.17
N GLY A 137 17.58 12.31 15.15
CA GLY A 137 16.36 13.11 15.28
C GLY A 137 15.21 12.74 14.34
N ALA A 138 15.31 11.63 13.58
CA ALA A 138 14.21 11.16 12.74
C ALA A 138 12.93 10.92 13.57
N THR A 139 11.80 11.46 13.11
CA THR A 139 10.51 11.39 13.81
C THR A 139 9.56 10.36 13.20
N GLY A 140 9.89 9.86 12.01
CA GLY A 140 9.03 8.97 11.20
C GLY A 140 8.16 9.69 10.18
N LEU A 141 8.17 11.04 10.17
CA LEU A 141 7.55 11.90 9.16
C LEU A 141 8.63 12.74 8.46
N PRO A 142 8.34 13.31 7.28
CA PRO A 142 9.26 14.25 6.65
C PRO A 142 9.61 15.42 7.54
N SER A 143 10.86 15.83 7.47
CA SER A 143 11.37 17.00 8.15
C SER A 143 11.83 18.03 7.13
N LEU A 144 11.08 19.13 7.04
CA LEU A 144 11.50 20.29 6.26
C LEU A 144 12.84 20.82 6.81
N GLY A 145 13.79 21.08 5.93
CA GLY A 145 15.08 21.69 6.29
C GLY A 145 16.11 20.77 6.95
N ALA A 146 15.79 19.49 7.23
CA ALA A 146 16.75 18.58 7.84
C ALA A 146 18.05 18.44 7.03
N GLY A 147 17.92 18.43 5.69
CA GLY A 147 19.05 18.36 4.77
C GLY A 147 19.80 19.68 4.56
N GLY A 148 19.35 20.79 5.16
CA GLY A 148 19.79 22.14 4.79
C GLY A 148 21.30 22.37 4.91
N ALA A 149 21.95 21.80 5.94
CA ALA A 149 23.40 21.92 6.10
C ALA A 149 24.18 21.19 4.99
N LEU A 150 23.72 20.01 4.57
CA LEU A 150 24.31 19.28 3.46
C LEU A 150 24.05 20.02 2.13
N ASP A 151 22.82 20.48 1.94
CA ASP A 151 22.42 21.22 0.75
C ASP A 151 23.26 22.51 0.60
N GLN A 152 23.48 23.23 1.70
CA GLN A 152 24.34 24.42 1.73
C GLN A 152 25.80 24.10 1.39
N ARG A 153 26.34 23.00 1.95
CA ARG A 153 27.71 22.54 1.64
C ARG A 153 27.89 22.20 0.17
N LEU A 154 26.86 21.66 -0.48
CA LEU A 154 26.90 21.24 -1.87
C LEU A 154 26.37 22.30 -2.85
N THR A 155 26.04 23.52 -2.38
CA THR A 155 25.52 24.60 -3.24
C THR A 155 26.42 24.89 -4.44
N HIS A 156 27.74 24.79 -4.28
CA HIS A 156 28.75 25.03 -5.31
C HIS A 156 28.85 23.91 -6.36
N VAL A 157 28.27 22.74 -6.09
CA VAL A 157 28.27 21.62 -7.03
C VAL A 157 27.16 21.84 -8.07
N PRO A 158 27.44 21.77 -9.39
CA PRO A 158 26.43 21.96 -10.41
C PRO A 158 25.46 20.77 -10.52
N TYR A 159 24.26 21.04 -11.04
CA TYR A 159 23.33 20.02 -11.51
C TYR A 159 23.88 19.34 -12.78
N PRO A 160 23.72 18.01 -12.99
CA PRO A 160 23.01 17.02 -12.14
C PRO A 160 23.87 16.40 -11.03
N ARG A 161 25.18 16.62 -11.05
CA ARG A 161 26.13 15.99 -10.11
C ARG A 161 25.78 16.23 -8.64
N ARG A 162 25.25 17.41 -8.32
CA ARG A 162 24.78 17.75 -6.98
C ARG A 162 23.70 16.78 -6.50
N GLU A 163 22.69 16.52 -7.31
CA GLU A 163 21.57 15.62 -6.96
C GLU A 163 22.06 14.21 -6.65
N VAL A 164 22.90 13.65 -7.53
CA VAL A 164 23.48 12.32 -7.36
C VAL A 164 24.40 12.25 -6.14
N THR A 165 25.21 13.29 -5.91
CA THR A 165 26.13 13.35 -4.77
C THR A 165 25.36 13.42 -3.45
N THR A 166 24.33 14.27 -3.37
CA THR A 166 23.43 14.37 -2.23
C THR A 166 22.78 13.02 -1.94
N ALA A 167 22.20 12.37 -2.95
CA ALA A 167 21.56 11.06 -2.79
C ALA A 167 22.54 9.97 -2.29
N ARG A 168 23.77 9.93 -2.80
CA ARG A 168 24.79 8.98 -2.35
C ARG A 168 25.20 9.20 -0.89
N ILE A 169 25.40 10.46 -0.49
CA ILE A 169 25.74 10.81 0.89
C ILE A 169 24.59 10.43 1.83
N ARG A 170 23.36 10.83 1.49
CA ARG A 170 22.15 10.54 2.26
C ARG A 170 21.92 9.04 2.42
N LEU A 171 22.05 8.26 1.35
CA LEU A 171 21.93 6.80 1.43
C LEU A 171 23.00 6.19 2.34
N ARG A 172 24.26 6.63 2.22
CA ARG A 172 25.37 6.13 3.05
C ARG A 172 25.16 6.46 4.53
N GLU A 173 24.78 7.69 4.84
CA GLU A 173 24.48 8.13 6.21
C GLU A 173 23.29 7.38 6.80
N GLY A 174 22.22 7.22 6.02
CA GLY A 174 21.03 6.48 6.43
C GLY A 174 21.34 5.02 6.75
N VAL A 175 22.09 4.34 5.88
CA VAL A 175 22.48 2.94 6.10
C VAL A 175 23.38 2.82 7.34
N ARG A 176 24.33 3.75 7.50
CA ARG A 176 25.18 3.80 8.69
C ARG A 176 24.35 3.97 9.95
N TYR A 177 23.37 4.88 9.96
CA TYR A 177 22.50 5.12 11.11
C TYR A 177 21.66 3.88 11.44
N LEU A 178 21.02 3.29 10.43
CA LEU A 178 20.20 2.08 10.55
C LEU A 178 20.97 0.93 11.24
N ILE A 179 22.24 0.74 10.86
CA ILE A 179 23.09 -0.34 11.40
C ILE A 179 23.62 0.00 12.80
N THR A 180 23.98 1.25 13.06
CA THR A 180 24.64 1.67 14.30
C THR A 180 23.67 1.99 15.45
N HIS A 181 22.38 2.16 15.17
CA HIS A 181 21.35 2.56 16.15
C HIS A 181 20.11 1.63 16.13
N PRO A 182 20.27 0.30 16.24
CA PRO A 182 19.18 -0.66 16.02
C PRO A 182 18.02 -0.52 17.02
N ALA A 183 18.29 -0.14 18.27
CA ALA A 183 17.25 0.05 19.29
C ALA A 183 16.39 1.28 18.99
N GLN A 184 17.02 2.37 18.55
CA GLN A 184 16.33 3.60 18.14
C GLN A 184 15.49 3.33 16.89
N GLU A 185 16.02 2.55 15.95
CA GLU A 185 15.33 2.13 14.73
C GLU A 185 14.11 1.26 15.02
N ALA A 186 14.22 0.25 15.89
CA ALA A 186 13.08 -0.58 16.27
C ALA A 186 11.92 0.25 16.86
N ARG A 187 12.24 1.22 17.74
CA ARG A 187 11.24 2.17 18.25
C ARG A 187 10.66 3.05 17.14
N LEU A 188 11.51 3.49 16.21
CA LEU A 188 11.09 4.30 15.08
C LEU A 188 10.18 3.52 14.12
N TRP A 189 10.43 2.23 13.89
CA TRP A 189 9.56 1.37 13.07
C TRP A 189 8.16 1.27 13.69
N LEU A 190 8.05 1.01 14.99
CA LEU A 190 6.75 1.00 15.69
C LEU A 190 6.04 2.36 15.58
N ARG A 191 6.79 3.45 15.71
CA ARG A 191 6.24 4.80 15.53
C ARG A 191 5.78 5.04 14.10
N LYS A 192 6.55 4.63 13.09
CA LYS A 192 6.17 4.72 11.67
C LYS A 192 4.91 3.90 11.37
N LEU A 193 4.75 2.72 11.98
CA LEU A 193 3.54 1.91 11.86
C LEU A 193 2.31 2.62 12.41
N TYR A 194 2.43 3.22 13.61
CA TYR A 194 1.38 4.05 14.18
C TYR A 194 1.07 5.25 13.27
N LEU A 195 2.09 6.00 12.88
CA LEU A 195 1.94 7.20 12.04
C LEU A 195 1.29 6.87 10.70
N LEU A 196 1.66 5.75 10.09
CA LEU A 196 1.10 5.27 8.83
C LEU A 196 -0.41 5.09 8.92
N HIS A 197 -0.96 4.67 10.07
CA HIS A 197 -2.37 4.34 10.21
C HIS A 197 -3.16 5.33 11.07
N ARG A 198 -2.55 6.45 11.52
CA ARG A 198 -3.16 7.37 12.50
C ARG A 198 -4.31 8.22 11.93
N ASP A 199 -4.35 8.43 10.62
CA ASP A 199 -5.35 9.24 9.93
C ASP A 199 -5.42 8.83 8.46
N ASP A 200 -6.47 9.25 7.76
CA ASP A 200 -6.71 9.05 6.33
C ASP A 200 -7.12 10.38 5.65
N SER A 201 -6.78 11.50 6.30
CA SER A 201 -7.18 12.84 5.89
C SER A 201 -6.07 13.62 5.18
N SER A 202 -4.90 13.02 4.94
CA SER A 202 -3.72 13.72 4.41
C SER A 202 -3.89 14.33 3.02
N ALA A 203 -4.85 13.87 2.22
CA ALA A 203 -5.19 14.55 0.96
C ALA A 203 -5.66 16.00 1.18
N LEU A 204 -6.32 16.28 2.32
CA LEU A 204 -6.78 17.63 2.65
C LEU A 204 -5.63 18.61 2.88
N ASP A 205 -4.47 18.15 3.34
CA ASP A 205 -3.29 19.00 3.47
C ASP A 205 -2.86 19.54 2.10
N TYR A 206 -3.00 18.75 1.03
CA TYR A 206 -2.71 19.19 -0.34
C TYR A 206 -3.84 20.05 -0.91
N ILE A 207 -5.09 19.67 -0.70
CA ILE A 207 -6.26 20.44 -1.18
C ILE A 207 -6.28 21.85 -0.58
N THR A 208 -5.96 21.97 0.70
CA THR A 208 -5.99 23.27 1.41
C THR A 208 -4.67 24.02 1.35
N ALA A 209 -3.67 23.50 0.61
CA ALA A 209 -2.29 24.00 0.61
C ALA A 209 -1.77 24.23 2.04
N TRP A 210 -1.92 23.24 2.92
CA TRP A 210 -1.59 23.31 4.35
C TRP A 210 -2.30 24.46 5.07
N GLY A 211 -3.58 24.66 4.76
CA GLY A 211 -4.43 25.70 5.31
C GLY A 211 -4.19 27.11 4.76
N GLN A 212 -3.36 27.25 3.73
CA GLN A 212 -3.11 28.54 3.06
C GLN A 212 -4.19 28.87 2.02
N ASP A 213 -4.93 27.88 1.53
CA ASP A 213 -6.02 28.08 0.58
C ASP A 213 -7.38 28.21 1.29
N ALA A 214 -8.12 29.27 0.96
CA ALA A 214 -9.45 29.55 1.47
C ALA A 214 -10.58 28.89 0.67
N GLN A 215 -10.28 28.18 -0.43
CA GLN A 215 -11.29 27.52 -1.27
C GLN A 215 -12.15 26.52 -0.51
N VAL A 216 -11.60 25.85 0.50
CA VAL A 216 -12.33 24.94 1.37
C VAL A 216 -12.41 25.54 2.78
N SER A 217 -13.62 25.82 3.24
CA SER A 217 -13.81 26.35 4.59
C SER A 217 -13.35 25.36 5.67
N GLN A 218 -12.75 25.88 6.74
CA GLN A 218 -12.26 25.07 7.88
C GLN A 218 -13.30 24.11 8.49
N PRO A 219 -14.59 24.48 8.63
CA PRO A 219 -15.62 23.55 9.08
C PRO A 219 -15.81 22.35 8.13
N VAL A 220 -15.80 22.60 6.81
CA VAL A 220 -15.95 21.55 5.79
C VAL A 220 -14.72 20.64 5.79
N ALA A 221 -13.51 21.20 5.79
CA ALA A 221 -12.27 20.41 5.85
C ALA A 221 -12.26 19.48 7.08
N ARG A 222 -12.65 19.98 8.26
CA ARG A 222 -12.75 19.17 9.48
C ARG A 222 -13.81 18.08 9.39
N ALA A 223 -14.96 18.35 8.77
CA ALA A 223 -16.00 17.34 8.57
C ALA A 223 -15.52 16.22 7.64
N LEU A 224 -14.87 16.57 6.53
CA LEU A 224 -14.27 15.62 5.59
C LEU A 224 -13.18 14.78 6.28
N ALA A 225 -12.29 15.41 7.05
CA ALA A 225 -11.25 14.72 7.80
C ALA A 225 -11.83 13.71 8.80
N ARG A 226 -12.85 14.11 9.57
CA ARG A 226 -13.53 13.19 10.50
C ARG A 226 -14.20 12.03 9.79
N SER A 227 -14.82 12.29 8.64
CA SER A 227 -15.45 11.25 7.81
C SER A 227 -14.42 10.25 7.31
N ALA A 228 -13.31 10.73 6.71
CA ALA A 228 -12.22 9.88 6.23
C ALA A 228 -11.59 9.06 7.36
N ASN A 229 -11.24 9.70 8.47
CA ASN A 229 -10.63 9.03 9.61
C ASN A 229 -11.58 8.00 10.25
N GLY A 230 -12.85 8.34 10.42
CA GLY A 230 -13.86 7.42 10.95
C GLY A 230 -14.05 6.20 10.05
N TYR A 231 -14.10 6.41 8.74
CA TYR A 231 -14.17 5.34 7.75
C TYR A 231 -12.94 4.43 7.81
N TRP A 232 -11.75 5.02 7.85
CA TRP A 232 -10.50 4.30 7.94
C TRP A 232 -10.42 3.40 9.18
N TYR A 233 -10.76 3.94 10.36
CA TYR A 233 -10.80 3.15 11.58
C TYR A 233 -11.85 2.04 11.54
N ALA A 234 -13.00 2.26 10.89
CA ALA A 234 -13.98 1.20 10.65
C ALA A 234 -13.41 0.09 9.76
N ILE A 235 -12.69 0.43 8.68
CA ILE A 235 -12.01 -0.55 7.82
C ILE A 235 -10.96 -1.35 8.61
N LEU A 236 -10.14 -0.69 9.44
CA LEU A 236 -9.16 -1.38 10.27
C LEU A 236 -9.82 -2.34 11.27
N ALA A 237 -10.91 -1.92 11.92
CA ALA A 237 -11.70 -2.78 12.80
C ALA A 237 -12.28 -3.98 12.03
N LEU A 238 -12.85 -3.76 10.84
CA LEU A 238 -13.37 -4.83 10.00
C LEU A 238 -12.27 -5.80 9.54
N CYS A 239 -11.06 -5.31 9.24
CA CYS A 239 -9.91 -6.17 8.94
C CYS A 239 -9.56 -7.05 10.13
N PHE A 240 -9.51 -6.48 11.35
CA PHE A 240 -9.25 -7.22 12.59
C PHE A 240 -10.31 -8.31 12.83
N PHE A 241 -11.59 -7.96 12.75
CA PHE A 241 -12.69 -8.93 12.94
C PHE A 241 -12.82 -9.95 11.80
N SER A 242 -12.22 -9.67 10.63
CA SER A 242 -12.18 -10.63 9.53
C SER A 242 -11.08 -11.69 9.70
N LEU A 243 -10.11 -11.52 10.60
CA LEU A 243 -8.98 -12.45 10.76
C LEU A 243 -9.41 -13.91 11.00
N PRO A 244 -10.39 -14.23 11.88
CA PRO A 244 -10.83 -15.61 12.07
C PRO A 244 -11.53 -16.18 10.83
N LEU A 245 -12.25 -15.34 10.08
CA LEU A 245 -12.94 -15.73 8.84
C LEU A 245 -11.93 -16.01 7.73
N TRP A 246 -10.87 -15.20 7.65
CA TRP A 246 -9.75 -15.41 6.72
C TRP A 246 -8.98 -16.68 7.02
N TRP A 247 -8.71 -16.96 8.30
CA TRP A 247 -8.05 -18.20 8.70
C TRP A 247 -8.82 -19.44 8.25
N ARG A 248 -10.16 -19.41 8.36
CA ARG A 248 -11.02 -20.48 7.83
C ARG A 248 -11.00 -20.52 6.30
N ALA A 249 -11.19 -19.38 5.64
CA ALA A 249 -11.19 -19.28 4.19
C ALA A 249 -9.85 -19.72 3.56
N GLN A 250 -8.72 -19.50 4.24
CA GLN A 250 -7.40 -19.95 3.78
C GLN A 250 -7.30 -21.47 3.71
N ARG A 251 -7.95 -22.20 4.63
CA ARG A 251 -7.97 -23.67 4.60
C ARG A 251 -8.75 -24.19 3.39
N GLU A 252 -9.76 -23.46 2.93
CA GLU A 252 -10.63 -23.86 1.82
C GLU A 252 -10.12 -23.36 0.46
N ALA A 253 -9.72 -22.09 0.37
CA ALA A 253 -9.32 -21.40 -0.85
C ALA A 253 -7.79 -21.37 -1.09
N GLY A 254 -7.01 -21.89 -0.14
CA GLY A 254 -5.55 -22.02 -0.24
C GLY A 254 -4.80 -20.69 -0.20
N VAL A 255 -3.58 -20.68 -0.75
CA VAL A 255 -2.63 -19.55 -0.69
C VAL A 255 -3.19 -18.25 -1.29
N ALA A 256 -4.08 -18.33 -2.28
CA ALA A 256 -4.69 -17.15 -2.91
C ALA A 256 -5.48 -16.30 -1.91
N ALA A 257 -6.04 -16.90 -0.86
CA ALA A 257 -6.73 -16.19 0.20
C ALA A 257 -5.77 -15.31 1.03
N SER A 258 -4.51 -15.70 1.16
CA SER A 258 -3.52 -14.93 1.95
C SER A 258 -2.93 -13.71 1.21
N LEU A 259 -3.27 -13.50 -0.08
CA LEU A 259 -2.68 -12.44 -0.89
C LEU A 259 -2.89 -11.03 -0.34
N PRO A 260 -4.10 -10.61 0.06
CA PRO A 260 -4.30 -9.27 0.61
C PRO A 260 -3.47 -9.04 1.88
N LEU A 261 -3.33 -10.08 2.72
CA LEU A 261 -2.49 -10.04 3.91
C LEU A 261 -1.02 -9.91 3.52
N LEU A 262 -0.52 -10.69 2.55
CA LEU A 262 0.83 -10.56 2.02
C LEU A 262 1.12 -9.13 1.54
N PHE A 263 0.19 -8.54 0.77
CA PHE A 263 0.35 -7.19 0.24
C PHE A 263 0.46 -6.16 1.35
N VAL A 264 -0.47 -6.19 2.32
CA VAL A 264 -0.44 -5.30 3.47
C VAL A 264 0.85 -5.52 4.26
N THR A 265 1.22 -6.77 4.59
CA THR A 265 2.42 -7.06 5.36
C THR A 265 3.69 -6.59 4.67
N VAL A 266 3.91 -6.95 3.40
CA VAL A 266 5.13 -6.54 2.67
C VAL A 266 5.23 -5.03 2.57
N TRP A 267 4.12 -4.37 2.20
CA TRP A 267 4.11 -2.92 2.05
C TRP A 267 4.33 -2.21 3.38
N VAL A 268 3.63 -2.61 4.45
CA VAL A 268 3.78 -2.05 5.79
C VAL A 268 5.21 -2.25 6.31
N LEU A 269 5.82 -3.40 6.08
CA LEU A 269 7.23 -3.64 6.42
C LEU A 269 8.18 -2.75 5.63
N VAL A 270 7.96 -2.60 4.32
CA VAL A 270 8.72 -1.68 3.47
C VAL A 270 8.64 -0.25 4.02
N ILE A 271 7.44 0.23 4.37
CA ILE A 271 7.28 1.57 4.93
C ILE A 271 7.94 1.70 6.30
N ALA A 272 7.69 0.74 7.20
CA ALA A 272 8.23 0.80 8.56
C ALA A 272 9.75 0.76 8.58
N VAL A 273 10.35 -0.10 7.75
CA VAL A 273 11.79 -0.40 7.76
C VAL A 273 12.58 0.52 6.84
N LEU A 274 12.06 0.92 5.67
CA LEU A 274 12.84 1.64 4.66
C LEU A 274 12.42 3.10 4.47
N PHE A 275 11.17 3.45 4.79
CA PHE A 275 10.62 4.76 4.42
C PHE A 275 9.94 5.46 5.62
N LEU A 276 9.18 6.50 5.30
CA LEU A 276 8.50 7.38 6.24
C LEU A 276 7.07 6.88 6.46
N GLY A 277 6.60 6.94 7.71
CA GLY A 277 5.23 6.56 8.08
C GLY A 277 4.18 7.63 7.78
N GLN A 278 4.27 8.34 6.65
CA GLN A 278 3.20 9.28 6.29
C GLN A 278 1.92 8.53 5.93
N THR A 279 0.77 9.08 6.27
CA THR A 279 -0.53 8.43 6.02
C THR A 279 -0.84 8.25 4.54
N ARG A 280 -0.30 9.09 3.64
CA ARG A 280 -0.47 8.85 2.20
C ARG A 280 0.05 7.48 1.72
N TYR A 281 0.99 6.85 2.45
CA TYR A 281 1.58 5.57 2.06
C TYR A 281 0.64 4.37 2.25
N HIS A 282 -0.46 4.46 3.02
CA HIS A 282 -1.45 3.35 3.08
C HIS A 282 -2.52 3.46 1.99
N VAL A 283 -2.68 4.61 1.34
CA VAL A 283 -3.71 4.84 0.32
C VAL A 283 -3.60 3.85 -0.85
N PRO A 284 -2.41 3.52 -1.38
CA PRO A 284 -2.24 2.46 -2.38
C PRO A 284 -2.78 1.10 -1.94
N LEU A 285 -2.79 0.80 -0.64
CA LEU A 285 -3.28 -0.46 -0.08
C LEU A 285 -4.79 -0.50 0.14
N ALA A 286 -5.53 0.58 -0.11
CA ALA A 286 -6.99 0.61 0.07
C ALA A 286 -7.71 -0.60 -0.57
N PRO A 287 -7.35 -1.09 -1.79
CA PRO A 287 -7.93 -2.31 -2.35
C PRO A 287 -7.66 -3.55 -1.50
N ALA A 288 -6.45 -3.70 -0.95
CA ALA A 288 -6.09 -4.84 -0.10
C ALA A 288 -6.86 -4.80 1.22
N TYR A 289 -6.94 -3.63 1.88
CA TYR A 289 -7.76 -3.46 3.09
C TYR A 289 -9.25 -3.71 2.84
N ALA A 290 -9.80 -3.24 1.71
CA ALA A 290 -11.19 -3.46 1.36
C ALA A 290 -11.49 -4.96 1.16
N VAL A 291 -10.57 -5.72 0.56
CA VAL A 291 -10.69 -7.18 0.44
C VAL A 291 -10.58 -7.83 1.82
N LEU A 292 -9.65 -7.40 2.67
CA LEU A 292 -9.49 -7.93 4.02
C LEU A 292 -10.71 -7.68 4.92
N ALA A 293 -11.33 -6.51 4.82
CA ALA A 293 -12.49 -6.09 5.62
C ALA A 293 -13.82 -6.73 5.16
N ALA A 294 -13.91 -7.15 3.90
CA ALA A 294 -15.16 -7.61 3.30
C ALA A 294 -15.85 -8.78 4.03
N PRO A 295 -15.15 -9.81 4.55
CA PRO A 295 -15.79 -10.94 5.22
C PRO A 295 -16.57 -10.54 6.48
N ALA A 296 -16.00 -9.68 7.36
CA ALA A 296 -16.69 -9.24 8.56
C ALA A 296 -17.97 -8.45 8.24
N LEU A 297 -17.91 -7.56 7.24
CA LEU A 297 -19.09 -6.81 6.81
C LEU A 297 -20.16 -7.74 6.20
N ALA A 298 -19.76 -8.67 5.33
CA ALA A 298 -20.68 -9.63 4.72
C ALA A 298 -21.38 -10.49 5.79
N PHE A 299 -20.62 -10.96 6.78
CA PHE A 299 -21.15 -11.73 7.91
C PHE A 299 -22.16 -10.92 8.75
N ALA A 300 -21.83 -9.66 9.07
CA ALA A 300 -22.71 -8.79 9.83
C ALA A 300 -24.03 -8.52 9.09
N VAL A 301 -23.99 -8.27 7.78
CA VAL A 301 -25.18 -8.06 6.95
C VAL A 301 -26.04 -9.32 6.88
N GLU A 302 -25.45 -10.50 6.70
CA GLU A 302 -26.19 -11.77 6.64
C GLU A 302 -26.90 -12.08 7.97
N LYS A 303 -26.21 -11.92 9.10
CA LYS A 303 -26.80 -12.12 10.44
C LYS A 303 -27.85 -11.07 10.76
N GLY A 304 -27.58 -9.81 10.42
CA GLY A 304 -28.51 -8.69 10.61
C GLY A 304 -29.78 -8.82 9.78
N SER A 305 -29.72 -9.39 8.57
CA SER A 305 -30.90 -9.66 7.72
C SER A 305 -31.78 -10.80 8.26
N LYS A 306 -31.20 -11.76 8.99
CA LYS A 306 -31.94 -12.88 9.60
C LYS A 306 -32.61 -12.52 10.95
N TRP A 307 -32.22 -11.40 11.57
CA TRP A 307 -32.73 -10.97 12.89
C TRP A 307 -34.16 -10.38 12.89
N PRO A 308 -34.66 -9.64 11.88
CA PRO A 308 -35.97 -8.97 11.97
C PRO A 308 -37.17 -9.91 11.78
N MET A 309 -37.01 -11.07 11.14
CA MET A 309 -38.14 -11.96 10.85
C MET A 309 -38.49 -12.94 11.98
N ALA A 310 -37.55 -13.24 12.88
CA ALA A 310 -37.83 -14.09 14.03
C ALA A 310 -38.63 -13.34 15.12
N ALA A 311 -38.32 -12.05 15.35
CA ALA A 311 -38.98 -11.23 16.36
C ALA A 311 -40.43 -10.84 15.99
N PHE A 312 -40.75 -10.74 14.70
CA PHE A 312 -42.12 -10.42 14.24
C PHE A 312 -43.05 -11.64 14.09
N ARG A 313 -42.52 -12.88 14.01
CA ARG A 313 -43.36 -14.09 13.93
C ARG A 313 -43.87 -14.57 15.29
N THR A 314 -43.27 -14.13 16.39
CA THR A 314 -43.72 -14.47 17.76
C THR A 314 -44.87 -13.59 18.26
N SER A 315 -45.07 -12.37 17.72
CA SER A 315 -46.22 -11.53 18.12
C SER A 315 -47.52 -11.87 17.38
N ALA A 316 -47.44 -12.42 16.16
CA ALA A 316 -48.62 -12.77 15.35
C ALA A 316 -49.32 -14.08 15.79
N ARG A 317 -48.71 -14.91 16.63
CA ARG A 317 -49.32 -16.13 17.18
C ARG A 317 -50.00 -15.96 18.54
N ALA A 318 -49.83 -14.81 19.19
CA ALA A 318 -50.41 -14.55 20.51
C ALA A 318 -51.81 -13.90 20.46
N THR A 319 -52.28 -13.45 19.28
CA THR A 319 -53.55 -12.72 19.14
C THR A 319 -54.68 -13.48 18.44
N SER A 320 -54.48 -14.72 17.97
CA SER A 320 -55.51 -15.48 17.25
C SER A 320 -56.20 -16.57 18.09
N GLY A 321 -56.08 -16.53 19.42
CA GLY A 321 -56.58 -17.59 20.31
C GLY A 321 -57.56 -17.10 21.37
N ARG A 322 -58.64 -16.39 21.01
CA ARG A 322 -59.81 -16.17 21.90
C ARG A 322 -61.08 -15.75 21.15
N SER A 323 -61.86 -16.77 20.77
CA SER A 323 -63.33 -16.85 20.62
C SER A 323 -63.60 -18.20 19.96
N ARG A 324 -64.50 -19.11 20.34
CA ARG A 324 -65.66 -19.24 21.24
C ARG A 324 -65.96 -20.77 21.31
N PRO A 325 -66.98 -21.30 22.02
CA PRO A 325 -68.12 -20.68 22.70
C PRO A 325 -67.97 -20.60 24.23
#